data_AF-A0A367A739-F1
#
_entry.id   AF-A0A367A739-F1
#
_cell.length_a   1.000
_cell.length_b   1.000
_cell.length_c   1.000
_cell.angle_alpha   90.00
_cell.angle_beta   90.00
_cell.angle_gamma   90.00
#
_symmetry.space_group_name_H-M   'P 1'
#
loop_
_entity.id
_entity.type
_entity.pdbx_description
1 polymer ?
#
loop_
_entity_poly.entity_id
_entity_poly.type
_entity_poly.pdbx_seq_one_letter_code
_entity_poly.pdbx_strand_id
1 'polypeptide(L)' 'MHAHRTPAVPPADDSHRVRYLHLVAAARAAALRPTSEQQVADVVRVTVDDEVDTTTFRAIVTDVSRDVLR' A
#
# COMPACT_ATOMS: atom_id res chain seq x y z
N MET A 1 26.15 -18.52 1.81
CA MET A 1 25.27 -17.34 1.61
C MET A 1 24.30 -17.65 0.48
N HIS A 2 23.15 -18.27 0.77
CA HIS A 2 22.15 -18.58 -0.27
C HIS A 2 21.33 -17.32 -0.54
N ALA A 3 21.58 -16.66 -1.67
CA ALA A 3 20.72 -15.61 -2.16
C ALA A 3 19.44 -16.25 -2.72
N HIS A 4 18.34 -16.17 -1.96
CA HIS A 4 17.01 -16.48 -2.47
C HIS A 4 16.59 -15.35 -3.41
N ARG A 5 17.03 -15.43 -4.67
CA ARG A 5 16.48 -14.61 -5.75
C ARG A 5 15.14 -15.23 -6.13
N THR A 6 14.05 -14.66 -5.62
CA THR A 6 12.70 -14.96 -6.08
C THR A 6 12.55 -14.60 -7.56
N PRO A 7 11.81 -15.41 -8.34
CA PRO A 7 11.57 -15.11 -9.74
C PRO A 7 10.70 -13.86 -9.85
N ALA A 8 11.11 -12.90 -10.68
CA ALA A 8 10.29 -11.75 -11.03
C ALA A 8 9.02 -12.26 -11.72
N VAL A 9 7.89 -12.07 -11.06
CA VAL A 9 6.56 -12.32 -11.61
C VAL A 9 6.29 -11.31 -12.74
N PRO A 10 5.67 -11.69 -13.87
CA PRO A 10 5.47 -10.79 -15.01
C PRO A 10 4.54 -9.60 -14.67
N PRO A 11 4.67 -8.46 -15.39
CA PRO A 11 4.11 -7.16 -15.01
C PRO A 11 2.57 -7.03 -14.99
N ALA A 12 1.83 -8.05 -15.45
CA ALA A 12 0.38 -8.09 -15.35
C ALA A 12 -0.11 -8.42 -13.92
N ASP A 13 0.69 -9.17 -13.16
CA ASP A 13 0.40 -9.53 -11.77
C ASP A 13 0.61 -8.33 -10.83
N ASP A 14 1.58 -7.46 -11.15
CA ASP A 14 1.91 -6.28 -10.34
C ASP A 14 0.74 -5.31 -10.22
N SER A 15 0.00 -5.07 -11.31
CA SER A 15 -1.16 -4.17 -11.28
C SER A 15 -2.30 -4.73 -10.42
N HIS A 16 -2.55 -6.04 -10.51
CA HIS A 16 -3.55 -6.71 -9.65
C HIS A 16 -3.09 -6.71 -8.19
N ARG A 17 -1.80 -6.90 -7.94
CA ARG A 17 -1.21 -6.87 -6.61
C ARG A 17 -1.30 -5.49 -5.98
N VAL A 18 -0.91 -4.43 -6.70
CA VAL A 18 -1.04 -3.04 -6.26
C VAL A 18 -2.49 -2.70 -5.96
N ARG A 19 -3.43 -3.11 -6.83
CA ARG A 19 -4.87 -2.92 -6.58
C ARG A 19 -5.34 -3.64 -5.32
N TYR A 20 -4.91 -4.87 -5.11
CA TYR A 20 -5.24 -5.63 -3.90
C TYR A 20 -4.71 -4.92 -2.65
N LEU A 21 -3.43 -4.54 -2.64
CA LEU A 21 -2.79 -3.85 -1.53
C LEU A 21 -3.48 -2.50 -1.23
N HIS A 22 -3.86 -1.76 -2.26
CA HIS A 22 -4.65 -0.54 -2.13
C HIS A 22 -5.97 -0.81 -1.40
N LEU A 23 -6.76 -1.80 -1.85
CA LEU A 23 -8.06 -2.11 -1.25
C LEU A 23 -7.93 -2.54 0.22
N VAL A 24 -6.91 -3.35 0.54
CA VAL A 24 -6.63 -3.77 1.92
C VAL A 24 -6.24 -2.55 2.77
N ALA A 25 -5.36 -1.69 2.26
CA ALA A 25 -4.92 -0.50 2.99
C ALA A 25 -6.09 0.46 3.26
N ALA A 26 -6.95 0.69 2.27
CA ALA A 26 -8.17 1.50 2.42
C ALA A 26 -9.10 0.93 3.49
N ALA A 27 -9.38 -0.38 3.44
CA ALA A 27 -10.24 -1.04 4.42
C ALA A 27 -9.66 -0.95 5.85
N ARG A 28 -8.34 -1.12 6.02
CA ARG A 28 -7.67 -1.01 7.31
C ARG A 28 -7.68 0.44 7.83
N ALA A 29 -7.41 1.41 6.97
CA ALA A 29 -7.44 2.82 7.34
C ALA A 29 -8.85 3.25 7.77
N ALA A 30 -9.89 2.86 7.03
CA ALA A 30 -11.28 3.14 7.39
C ALA A 30 -11.67 2.54 8.76
N ALA A 31 -11.20 1.33 9.06
CA ALA A 31 -11.44 0.69 10.36
C ALA A 31 -10.73 1.39 11.53
N LEU A 32 -9.52 1.93 11.29
CA LEU A 32 -8.70 2.58 12.31
C LEU A 32 -9.07 4.05 12.56
N ARG A 33 -9.76 4.70 11.61
CA ARG A 33 -10.15 6.13 11.68
C ARG A 33 -8.97 7.05 12.03
N PRO A 34 -7.92 7.10 11.19
CA PRO A 34 -6.80 8.01 11.41
C PRO A 34 -7.27 9.46 11.39
N THR A 35 -6.54 10.33 12.08
CA THR A 35 -6.80 11.76 12.16
C THR A 35 -5.75 12.59 11.42
N SER A 36 -4.79 11.93 10.77
CA SER A 36 -3.71 12.57 10.03
C SER A 36 -3.22 11.71 8.87
N GLU A 37 -2.68 12.37 7.84
CA GLU A 37 -2.05 11.70 6.69
C GLU A 37 -0.87 10.83 7.10
N GLN A 38 -0.14 11.23 8.15
CA GLN A 38 0.97 10.44 8.69
C GLN A 38 0.49 9.06 9.18
N GLN A 39 -0.62 9.01 9.92
CA GLN A 39 -1.19 7.74 10.38
C GLN A 39 -1.68 6.87 9.21
N VAL A 40 -2.24 7.49 8.16
CA VAL A 40 -2.58 6.77 6.91
C VAL A 40 -1.32 6.18 6.29
N ALA A 41 -0.25 6.96 6.17
CA ALA A 41 1.02 6.51 5.62
C ALA A 41 1.62 5.32 6.40
N ASP A 42 1.50 5.33 7.72
CA ASP A 42 1.99 4.22 8.57
C ASP A 42 1.17 2.95 8.36
N VAL A 43 -0.17 3.05 8.26
CA VAL A 43 -1.05 1.92 7.94
C VAL A 43 -0.76 1.34 6.56
N VAL A 44 -0.60 2.21 5.55
CA VAL A 44 -0.25 1.79 4.18
C VAL A 44 1.11 1.11 4.19
N ARG A 45 2.12 1.67 4.87
CA ARG A 45 3.48 1.11 4.91
C ARG A 45 3.50 -0.31 5.48
N VAL A 46 2.78 -0.55 6.58
CA VAL A 46 2.64 -1.91 7.16
C VAL A 46 1.84 -2.85 6.26
N THR A 47 0.96 -2.32 5.41
CA THR A 47 0.13 -3.15 4.52
C THR A 47 0.85 -3.55 3.24
N VAL A 48 1.67 -2.67 2.67
CA VAL A 48 2.34 -2.90 1.39
C VAL A 48 3.69 -3.62 1.51
N ASP A 49 4.31 -3.67 2.70
CA ASP A 49 5.56 -4.42 2.98
C ASP A 49 6.65 -4.33 1.88
N ASP A 50 6.98 -3.10 1.45
CA ASP A 50 7.94 -2.81 0.36
C ASP A 50 7.62 -3.42 -1.02
N GLU A 51 6.43 -3.99 -1.20
CA GLU A 51 5.97 -4.56 -2.47
C GLU A 51 5.66 -3.51 -3.54
N VAL A 52 5.69 -2.22 -3.18
CA VAL A 52 5.42 -1.12 -4.10
C VAL A 52 6.53 -0.07 -4.02
N ASP A 53 6.84 0.55 -5.15
CA ASP A 53 7.78 1.66 -5.18
C ASP A 53 7.25 2.91 -4.43
N THR A 54 8.15 3.84 -4.13
CA THR A 54 7.83 5.09 -3.43
C THR A 54 6.75 5.92 -4.11
N THR A 55 6.66 5.87 -5.44
CA THR A 55 5.67 6.65 -6.21
C THR A 55 4.28 6.06 -6.03
N THR A 56 4.17 4.74 -6.15
CA THR A 56 2.93 3.97 -5.96
C THR A 56 2.48 4.05 -4.51
N PHE A 57 3.40 3.92 -3.55
CA PHE A 57 3.13 4.14 -2.14
C PHE A 57 2.49 5.52 -1.90
N ARG A 58 3.09 6.59 -2.42
CA ARG A 58 2.56 7.96 -2.28
C ARG A 58 1.18 8.12 -2.90
N ALA A 59 0.93 7.49 -4.06
CA ALA A 59 -0.37 7.50 -4.72
C ALA A 59 -1.45 6.84 -3.85
N ILE A 60 -1.15 5.67 -3.26
CA ILE A 60 -2.07 4.97 -2.35
C ILE A 60 -2.33 5.83 -1.11
N VAL A 61 -1.31 6.40 -0.47
CA VAL A 61 -1.48 7.25 0.72
C VAL A 61 -2.36 8.46 0.41
N THR A 62 -2.12 9.13 -0.72
CA THR A 62 -2.91 10.31 -1.13
C THR A 62 -4.37 9.95 -1.33
N ASP A 63 -4.65 8.83 -1.99
CA ASP A 63 -6.02 8.41 -2.29
C ASP A 63 -6.77 7.97 -1.02
N VAL A 64 -6.15 7.12 -0.20
CA VAL A 64 -6.74 6.68 1.07
C VAL A 64 -6.95 7.86 2.02
N SER A 65 -6.00 8.80 2.12
CA SER A 65 -6.14 9.99 2.96
C SER A 65 -7.29 10.87 2.54
N ARG A 66 -7.53 11.01 1.23
CA ARG A 66 -8.69 11.75 0.71
C ARG A 66 -10.02 11.10 1.07
N ASP A 67 -10.06 9.80 1.27
CA ASP A 67 -11.28 9.07 1.64
C ASP A 67 -11.54 9.14 3.15
N VAL A 68 -10.52 8.85 3.97
CA VAL A 68 -10.71 8.63 5.41
C VAL A 68 -10.51 9.86 6.30
N LEU A 69 -9.89 10.94 5.81
CA LEU A 69 -9.63 12.17 6.59
C LEU A 69 -10.60 13.31 6.28
N ARG A 70 -11.69 13.03 5.55
CA ARG A 70 -12.73 14.02 5.24
C ARG A 70 -13.67 14.28 6.41
#